data_AF-A0AAU4VFI1-F1
#
_entry.id   AF-A0AAU4VFI1-F1
#
_cell.length_a   1.000
_cell.length_b   1.000
_cell.length_c   1.000
_cell.angle_alpha   90.00
_cell.angle_beta   90.00
_cell.angle_gamma   90.00
#
_symmetry.space_group_name_H-M   'P 1'
#
loop_
_entity.id
_entity.type
_entity.pdbx_description
1 polymer ?
#
loop_
_entity_poly.entity_id
_entity_poly.type
_entity_poly.pdbx_seq_one_letter_code
_entity_poly.pdbx_strand_id
1 'polypeptide(L)'
;MRPPFRFPEDLITLQRAWQQTYAELAQAPAGAGTTALRRRLITLSGTLCTHPHWAAPAAWRAGGVELRRAARTHTSAPAEGEAAA
;
A
#
# COMPACT_ATOMS: atom_id res chain seq x y z
N MET A 1 -26.71 -11.23 2.42
CA MET A 1 -25.50 -10.49 2.84
C MET A 1 -24.48 -10.54 1.70
N ARG A 2 -23.97 -9.40 1.23
CA ARG A 2 -22.82 -9.38 0.31
C ARG A 2 -21.58 -9.69 1.15
N PRO A 3 -20.73 -10.67 0.79
CA PRO A 3 -19.52 -10.96 1.57
C PRO A 3 -18.68 -9.68 1.72
N PRO A 4 -18.07 -9.44 2.89
CA PRO A 4 -17.22 -8.28 3.09
C PRO A 4 -16.11 -8.34 2.04
N PHE A 5 -16.03 -7.31 1.21
CA PHE A 5 -14.99 -7.22 0.20
C PHE A 5 -13.65 -7.02 0.92
N ARG A 6 -12.79 -8.03 0.88
CA ARG A 6 -11.43 -7.98 1.45
C ARG A 6 -10.43 -7.97 0.32
N PHE A 7 -9.46 -7.05 0.40
CA PHE A 7 -8.33 -7.04 -0.52
C PHE A 7 -7.41 -8.24 -0.22
N PRO A 8 -6.78 -8.83 -1.26
CA PRO A 8 -5.69 -9.78 -1.09
C PRO A 8 -4.54 -9.16 -0.28
N GLU A 9 -3.91 -9.94 0.61
CA GLU A 9 -2.87 -9.42 1.52
C GLU A 9 -1.59 -8.99 0.78
N ASP A 10 -1.26 -9.68 -0.32
CA ASP A 10 -0.21 -9.31 -1.25
C ASP A 10 -0.46 -7.92 -1.87
N LEU A 11 -1.71 -7.64 -2.27
CA LEU A 11 -2.10 -6.33 -2.79
C LEU A 11 -2.00 -5.22 -1.73
N ILE A 12 -2.40 -5.51 -0.48
CA ILE A 12 -2.25 -4.58 0.64
C ILE A 12 -0.77 -4.32 0.91
N THR A 13 0.07 -5.36 0.88
CA THR A 13 1.53 -5.26 1.06
C THR A 13 2.19 -4.43 -0.05
N LEU A 14 1.79 -4.65 -1.30
CA LEU A 14 2.21 -3.84 -2.45
C LEU A 14 1.85 -2.36 -2.28
N GLN A 15 0.62 -2.08 -1.86
CA GLN A 15 0.16 -0.71 -1.63
C GLN A 15 0.93 -0.03 -0.48
N ARG A 16 1.27 -0.76 0.59
CA ARG A 16 2.10 -0.25 1.69
C ARG A 16 3.51 0.06 1.22
N ALA A 17 4.15 -0.87 0.51
CA ALA A 17 5.49 -0.66 -0.02
C ALA A 17 5.54 0.58 -0.93
N TRP A 18 4.48 0.81 -1.71
CA TRP A 18 4.32 2.00 -2.54
C TRP A 18 4.21 3.28 -1.69
N GLN A 19 3.34 3.28 -0.66
CA GLN A 19 3.17 4.42 0.24
C GLN A 19 4.45 4.77 1.00
N GLN A 20 5.16 3.75 1.49
CA GLN A 20 6.42 3.91 2.19
C GLN A 20 7.51 4.49 1.28
N THR A 21 7.66 3.92 0.07
CA THR A 21 8.64 4.42 -0.93
C THR A 21 8.33 5.86 -1.33
N TYR A 22 7.05 6.20 -1.48
CA TYR A 22 6.63 7.56 -1.77
C TYR A 22 6.92 8.53 -0.62
N ALA A 23 6.68 8.12 0.63
CA ALA A 23 7.01 8.91 1.81
C ALA A 23 8.53 9.14 1.92
N GLU A 24 9.35 8.11 1.74
CA GLU A 24 10.81 8.24 1.69
C GLU A 24 11.27 9.20 0.59
N LEU A 25 10.64 9.13 -0.60
CA LEU A 25 10.94 10.04 -1.70
C LEU A 25 10.55 11.48 -1.38
N ALA A 26 9.40 11.70 -0.72
CA ALA A 26 8.91 13.02 -0.35
C ALA A 26 9.77 13.67 0.75
N GLN A 27 10.32 12.87 1.66
CA GLN A 27 11.18 13.33 2.76
C GLN A 27 12.67 13.42 2.37
N ALA A 28 13.04 12.98 1.17
CA ALA A 28 14.43 12.98 0.75
C ALA A 28 14.96 14.42 0.55
N PRO A 29 16.11 14.79 1.15
CA PRO A 29 16.72 16.10 0.95
C PRO A 29 17.11 16.36 -0.51
N ALA A 30 17.18 17.64 -0.88
CA ALA A 30 17.75 18.05 -2.15
C ALA A 30 19.21 17.54 -2.25
N GLY A 31 19.51 16.78 -3.30
CA GLY A 31 20.83 16.17 -3.52
C GLY A 31 21.01 14.75 -2.99
N ALA A 32 20.05 14.18 -2.25
CA ALA A 32 20.17 12.86 -1.61
C ALA A 32 20.10 11.64 -2.56
N GLY A 33 20.29 11.80 -3.88
CA GLY A 33 20.36 10.66 -4.81
C GLY A 33 19.12 9.77 -4.82
N THR A 34 17.95 10.32 -5.18
CA THR A 34 16.64 9.63 -5.11
C THR A 34 16.35 8.64 -6.24
N THR A 35 17.33 8.31 -7.08
CA THR A 35 17.17 7.43 -8.26
C THR A 35 16.73 6.02 -7.88
N ALA A 36 17.24 5.45 -6.78
CA ALA A 36 16.83 4.12 -6.31
C ALA A 36 15.35 4.11 -5.89
N LEU A 37 14.91 5.14 -5.14
CA LEU A 37 13.52 5.29 -4.70
C LEU A 37 12.56 5.48 -5.89
N ARG A 38 12.94 6.30 -6.88
CA ARG A 38 12.13 6.48 -8.09
C ARG A 38 12.00 5.18 -8.89
N ARG A 39 13.09 4.43 -9.08
CA ARG A 39 13.04 3.12 -9.75
C ARG A 39 12.13 2.14 -9.02
N ARG A 40 12.27 2.06 -7.70
CA ARG A 40 11.41 1.22 -6.86
C ARG A 40 9.93 1.62 -7.00
N LEU A 41 9.62 2.91 -6.99
CA LEU A 41 8.26 3.42 -7.14
C LEU A 41 7.64 3.07 -8.50
N ILE A 42 8.43 3.11 -9.59
CA ILE A 42 7.98 2.72 -10.93
C ILE A 42 7.66 1.22 -10.96
N THR A 43 8.54 0.36 -10.42
CA THR A 43 8.31 -1.09 -10.35
C THR A 43 7.06 -1.42 -9.53
N LEU A 44 6.87 -0.76 -8.38
CA LEU A 44 5.69 -0.95 -7.53
C LEU A 44 4.41 -0.49 -8.23
N SER A 45 4.45 0.65 -8.92
CA SER A 45 3.31 1.14 -9.71
C SER A 45 2.93 0.16 -10.81
N GLY A 46 3.92 -0.37 -11.55
CA GLY A 46 3.69 -1.38 -12.57
C GLY A 46 3.03 -2.65 -12.00
N THR A 47 3.57 -3.17 -10.90
CA THR A 47 3.06 -4.38 -10.24
C THR A 47 1.64 -4.17 -9.69
N LEU A 48 1.35 -2.99 -9.14
CA LEU A 48 -0.01 -2.61 -8.70
C LEU A 48 -0.97 -2.57 -9.88
N CYS A 49 -0.60 -1.95 -11.01
CA CYS A 49 -1.47 -1.84 -12.18
C CYS A 49 -1.75 -3.19 -12.85
N THR A 50 -0.80 -4.12 -12.83
CA THR A 50 -0.95 -5.46 -13.45
C THR A 50 -1.45 -6.53 -12.47
N HIS A 51 -1.86 -6.15 -11.26
CA HIS A 51 -2.22 -7.13 -10.23
C HIS A 51 -3.47 -7.95 -10.62
N PRO A 52 -3.46 -9.29 -10.47
CA PRO A 52 -4.57 -10.16 -10.87
C PRO A 52 -5.92 -9.80 -10.23
N HIS A 53 -5.88 -9.19 -9.03
CA HIS A 53 -7.07 -8.66 -8.35
C HIS A 53 -7.92 -7.76 -9.25
N TRP A 54 -7.31 -6.93 -10.10
CA TRP A 54 -8.02 -5.99 -10.96
C TRP A 54 -8.70 -6.64 -12.17
N ALA A 55 -8.36 -7.88 -12.49
CA ALA A 55 -9.01 -8.63 -13.57
C ALA A 55 -10.46 -9.01 -13.23
N ALA A 56 -10.85 -8.96 -11.95
CA ALA A 56 -12.21 -9.24 -11.53
C ALA A 56 -13.16 -8.03 -11.75
N PRO A 57 -14.34 -8.20 -12.39
CA PRO A 57 -15.30 -7.10 -12.65
C PRO A 57 -15.79 -6.34 -11.40
N ALA A 58 -15.70 -6.97 -10.22
CA ALA A 58 -16.06 -6.36 -8.95
C ALA A 58 -14.92 -5.54 -8.31
N ALA A 59 -13.66 -5.84 -8.65
CA ALA A 59 -12.49 -5.22 -8.03
C ALA A 59 -12.25 -3.79 -8.52
N TRP A 60 -12.58 -3.48 -9.78
CA TRP A 60 -12.51 -2.10 -10.28
C TRP A 60 -13.40 -1.13 -9.50
N ARG A 61 -14.51 -1.63 -8.94
CA ARG A 61 -15.46 -0.85 -8.13
C ARG A 61 -14.98 -0.64 -6.70
N ALA A 62 -14.16 -1.54 -6.16
CA ALA A 62 -13.40 -1.31 -4.94
C ALA A 62 -12.19 -0.44 -5.27
N GLY A 63 -12.45 0.83 -5.61
CA GLY A 63 -11.43 1.72 -6.14
C GLY A 63 -10.21 1.87 -5.25
N GLY A 64 -9.10 2.36 -5.83
CA GLY A 64 -7.82 2.48 -5.14
C GLY A 64 -7.82 3.31 -3.84
N VAL A 65 -8.87 4.09 -3.57
CA VAL A 65 -9.06 4.78 -2.27
C VAL A 65 -9.23 3.78 -1.13
N GLU A 66 -10.04 2.74 -1.30
CA GLU A 66 -10.28 1.73 -0.26
C GLU A 66 -9.03 0.87 -0.03
N LEU A 67 -8.29 0.56 -1.10
CA LEU A 67 -7.00 -0.12 -0.97
C LEU A 67 -6.00 0.73 -0.18
N ARG A 68 -5.93 2.04 -0.45
CA ARG A 68 -5.08 2.96 0.33
C ARG A 68 -5.51 3.05 1.79
N ARG A 69 -6.82 2.98 2.09
CA ARG A 69 -7.35 2.94 3.46
C ARG A 69 -6.96 1.65 4.17
N ALA A 70 -7.17 0.49 3.53
CA ALA A 70 -6.81 -0.82 4.06
C ALA A 70 -5.31 -0.95 4.36
N ALA A 71 -4.45 -0.40 3.49
CA ALA A 71 -3.01 -0.36 3.71
C ALA A 71 -2.60 0.46 4.95
N ARG A 72 -3.37 1.52 5.29
CA ARG A 72 -3.12 2.35 6.48
C ARG A 72 -3.67 1.72 7.76
N THR A 73 -4.87 1.13 7.72
CA THR A 73 -5.52 0.57 8.92
C THR A 73 -4.78 -0.64 9.45
N HIS A 74 -4.19 -1.46 8.58
CA HIS A 74 -3.44 -2.63 8.99
C HIS A 74 -2.02 -2.25 9.50
N THR A 75 -1.62 -0.98 9.44
CA THR A 75 -0.46 -0.45 10.21
C THR A 75 -0.85 -0.16 11.66
N SER A 76 -2.15 -0.02 11.96
CA SER A 76 -2.66 0.12 13.32
C SER A 76 -3.07 -1.25 13.88
N ALA A 77 -2.13 -2.19 13.96
CA ALA A 77 -2.19 -3.09 15.11
C ALA A 77 -1.84 -2.22 16.33
N PRO A 78 -2.68 -2.16 17.39
CA PRO A 78 -2.27 -1.49 18.61
C PRO A 78 -0.99 -2.16 19.10
N ALA A 79 -0.05 -1.35 19.58
CA ALA A 79 0.98 -1.81 20.49
C ALA A 79 0.28 -2.36 21.75
N GLU A 80 -0.23 -3.58 21.69
CA GLU A 80 -0.56 -4.38 22.86
C GLU A 80 0.76 -4.88 23.43
N GLY A 81 1.36 -4.07 24.31
CA GLY A 81 2.61 -4.46 24.95
C GLY A 81 3.39 -3.35 25.65
N GLU A 82 2.77 -2.31 26.20
CA GLU A 82 3.47 -1.43 27.16
C GLU A 82 2.46 -0.56 27.92
N ALA A 83 1.98 -1.00 29.09
CA ALA A 83 1.67 -0.15 30.25
C ALA A 83 1.03 -0.97 31.40
N ALA A 84 1.87 -1.22 32.41
CA ALA A 84 1.58 -1.05 33.84
C ALA A 84 0.37 -1.77 34.49
N ALA A 85 0.67 -2.81 35.29
CA ALA A 85 0.61 -2.74 36.76
C ALA A 85 1.31 -3.95 37.38
#